data_AF-A0A4R3K3Q0-F1
#
_entry.id   AF-A0A4R3K3Q0-F1
#
_cell.length_a   1.000
_cell.length_b   1.000
_cell.length_c   1.000
_cell.angle_alpha   90.00
_cell.angle_beta   90.00
_cell.angle_gamma   90.00
#
_symmetry.space_group_name_H-M   'P 1'
#
loop_
_entity.id
_entity.type
_entity.pdbx_description
1 polymer ?
#
loop_
_entity_poly.entity_id
_entity_poly.type
_entity_poly.pdbx_seq_one_letter_code
_entity_poly.pdbx_strand_id
1 'polypeptide(L)' 'MNIIEEKRLRLGLTQKQLADKIGVDRTTVGKWELGISIPRIEKLLILAKTLDCSIEDIYSCQKERLHT' A
#
# COMPACT_ATOMS: atom_id res chain seq x y z
N MET A 1 3.79 -3.80 11.29
CA MET A 1 3.10 -4.16 10.03
C MET A 1 2.18 -3.03 9.65
N ASN A 2 2.24 -2.59 8.39
CA ASN A 2 1.30 -1.59 7.84
C ASN A 2 0.11 -2.35 7.19
N ILE A 3 -1.08 -1.74 7.08
CA ILE A 3 -2.27 -2.35 6.47
C ILE A 3 -2.01 -2.84 5.04
N ILE A 4 -1.15 -2.15 4.28
CA ILE A 4 -0.76 -2.55 2.92
C ILE A 4 -0.07 -3.92 2.95
N GLU A 5 0.88 -4.09 3.86
CA GLU A 5 1.63 -5.34 4.04
C GLU A 5 0.70 -6.45 4.53
N GLU A 6 -0.16 -6.15 5.51
CA GLU A 6 -1.11 -7.11 6.07
C GLU A 6 -2.08 -7.64 5.00
N LYS A 7 -2.74 -6.75 4.25
CA LYS A 7 -3.68 -7.13 3.19
C LYS A 7 -2.98 -7.87 2.05
N ARG A 8 -1.78 -7.42 1.65
CA ARG A 8 -0.96 -8.10 0.64
C ARG A 8 -0.66 -9.54 1.05
N LEU A 9 -0.22 -9.76 2.29
CA LEU A 9 0.09 -11.09 2.81
C LEU A 9 -1.16 -11.96 2.94
N ARG A 10 -2.29 -11.38 3.34
CA ARG A 10 -3.59 -12.07 3.40
C ARG A 10 -4.04 -12.60 2.03
N LEU A 11 -3.70 -11.86 0.97
CA LEU A 11 -3.94 -12.26 -0.43
C LEU A 11 -2.85 -13.19 -0.99
N GLY A 12 -1.83 -13.57 -0.21
CA GLY A 12 -0.72 -14.42 -0.65
C GLY A 12 0.17 -13.78 -1.72
N LEU A 13 0.16 -12.45 -1.84
CA LEU A 13 0.91 -11.73 -2.85
C LEU A 13 2.32 -11.38 -2.36
N THR A 14 3.31 -11.43 -3.24
CA THR A 14 4.62 -10.78 -3.03
C THR A 14 4.54 -9.28 -3.33
N GLN A 15 5.51 -8.49 -2.86
CA GLN A 15 5.60 -7.05 -3.21
C GLN A 15 5.66 -6.84 -4.72
N LYS A 16 6.35 -7.72 -5.46
CA LYS A 16 6.45 -7.64 -6.92
C LYS A 16 5.09 -7.88 -7.58
N GLN A 17 4.37 -8.92 -7.17
CA GLN A 17 3.04 -9.21 -7.72
C GLN A 17 2.03 -8.09 -7.44
N LEU A 18 2.10 -7.45 -6.26
CA LEU A 18 1.27 -6.29 -5.96
C LEU A 18 1.65 -5.09 -6.85
N ALA A 19 2.95 -4.86 -7.04
CA ALA A 19 3.45 -3.80 -7.90
C ALA A 19 3.02 -3.98 -9.36
N ASP A 20 3.11 -5.20 -9.88
CA ASP A 20 2.68 -5.56 -11.24
C ASP A 20 1.17 -5.30 -11.43
N LYS A 21 0.34 -5.66 -10.42
CA LYS A 21 -1.11 -5.40 -10.44
C LYS A 21 -1.47 -3.91 -10.46
N ILE A 22 -0.69 -3.07 -9.79
CA ILE A 22 -0.94 -1.63 -9.66
C ILE A 22 -0.23 -0.82 -10.76
N GLY A 23 0.69 -1.44 -11.50
CA GLY A 23 1.53 -0.79 -12.50
C GLY A 23 2.50 0.20 -11.85
N VAL A 24 3.25 -0.25 -10.86
CA VAL A 24 4.33 0.49 -10.19
C VAL A 24 5.56 -0.41 -10.01
N ASP A 25 6.68 0.14 -9.53
CA ASP A 25 7.86 -0.66 -9.22
C ASP A 25 7.73 -1.37 -7.86
N ARG A 26 8.37 -2.52 -7.70
CA ARG A 26 8.42 -3.25 -6.41
C ARG A 26 8.92 -2.37 -5.27
N THR A 27 9.91 -1.51 -5.52
CA THR A 27 10.46 -0.60 -4.52
C THR A 27 9.44 0.45 -4.09
N THR A 28 8.52 0.85 -4.97
CA THR A 28 7.41 1.76 -4.63
C THR A 28 6.51 1.12 -3.57
N VAL A 29 6.11 -0.14 -3.77
CA VAL A 29 5.33 -0.89 -2.76
C VAL A 29 6.09 -1.00 -1.44
N GLY A 30 7.39 -1.31 -1.48
CA GLY A 30 8.21 -1.36 -0.27
C GLY A 30 8.25 -0.03 0.48
N LYS A 31 8.39 1.10 -0.23
CA LYS A 31 8.34 2.44 0.39
C LYS A 31 6.98 2.76 1.00
N TRP A 32 5.88 2.29 0.40
CA TRP A 32 4.53 2.45 0.97
C TRP A 32 4.35 1.64 2.25
N GLU A 33 4.79 0.38 2.26
CA GLU A 33 4.73 -0.49 3.44
C GLU A 33 5.58 0.05 4.60
N LEU A 34 6.76 0.60 4.29
CA LEU A 34 7.64 1.26 5.25
C LEU A 34 7.15 2.66 5.69
N GLY A 35 6.17 3.24 5.00
CA GLY A 35 5.69 4.60 5.27
C GLY A 35 6.63 5.72 4.79
N ILE A 36 7.66 5.39 3.99
CA ILE A 36 8.62 6.36 3.43
C ILE A 36 7.96 7.26 2.37
N SER A 37 6.91 6.76 1.71
CA SER A 37 6.16 7.53 0.72
C SER A 37 4.68 7.16 0.73
N ILE A 38 3.86 8.09 0.25
CA ILE A 38 2.40 7.96 0.18
C ILE A 38 2.00 7.66 -1.28
N PRO A 39 1.10 6.68 -1.52
CA PRO A 39 0.52 6.49 -2.85
C PRO A 39 -0.23 7.74 -3.30
N ARG A 40 -0.02 8.19 -4.54
CA ARG A 40 -0.86 9.24 -5.13
C ARG A 40 -2.30 8.77 -5.23
N ILE A 41 -3.26 9.71 -5.23
CA ILE A 41 -4.72 9.44 -5.28
C ILE A 41 -5.07 8.41 -6.36
N GLU A 42 -4.51 8.54 -7.57
CA GLU A 42 -4.74 7.60 -8.67
C GLU A 42 -4.33 6.16 -8.33
N LYS A 43 -3.16 5.98 -7.72
CA LYS A 43 -2.65 4.66 -7.31
C LYS A 43 -3.34 4.16 -6.05
N LEU A 44 -3.79 5.06 -5.19
CA LEU A 44 -4.48 4.73 -3.96
C LEU A 44 -5.84 4.06 -4.24
N LEU A 45 -6.59 4.54 -5.22
CA LEU A 45 -7.85 3.92 -5.65
C LEU A 45 -7.62 2.50 -6.19
N ILE A 46 -6.56 2.31 -6.98
CA ILE A 46 -6.20 1.00 -7.54
C ILE A 46 -5.73 0.06 -6.44
N LEU A 47 -4.91 0.56 -5.50
CA LEU A 47 -4.38 -0.17 -4.36
C LEU A 47 -5.52 -0.65 -3.44
N ALA A 48 -6.45 0.24 -3.08
CA ALA A 48 -7.63 -0.08 -2.27
C ALA A 48 -8.49 -1.19 -2.91
N LYS A 49 -8.76 -1.07 -4.23
CA LYS A 49 -9.48 -2.11 -4.99
C LYS A 49 -8.72 -3.43 -5.05
N THR A 50 -7.40 -3.39 -5.21
CA THR A 50 -6.56 -4.59 -5.33
C THR A 50 -6.43 -5.34 -4.01
N LEU A 51 -6.41 -4.60 -2.90
CA LEU A 51 -6.23 -5.12 -1.55
C LEU A 51 -7.55 -5.42 -0.82
N ASP A 52 -8.69 -5.12 -1.44
CA ASP A 52 -10.02 -5.26 -0.85
C ASP A 52 -10.08 -4.56 0.54
N CYS A 53 -9.77 -3.26 0.52
CA CYS A 53 -9.81 -2.39 1.70
C CYS A 53 -10.25 -0.97 1.35
N SER A 54 -10.61 -0.20 2.37
CA SER A 54 -10.99 1.19 2.20
C SER A 54 -9.75 2.09 2.09
N ILE A 55 -9.90 3.20 1.38
CA ILE A 55 -8.85 4.23 1.26
C ILE A 55 -8.47 4.79 2.64
N GLU A 56 -9.45 4.90 3.53
CA GLU A 56 -9.28 5.36 4.90
C GLU A 56 -8.37 4.44 5.72
N ASP A 57 -8.48 3.12 5.53
CA ASP A 57 -7.61 2.14 6.18
C ASP A 57 -6.15 2.41 5.80
N ILE A 58 -5.90 2.69 4.53
CA ILE A 58 -4.56 3.00 3.99
C ILE A 58 -4.05 4.35 4.54
N TYR A 59 -4.88 5.38 4.58
CA TYR A 59 -4.47 6.72 5.05
C TYR A 59 -4.24 6.80 6.56
N SER A 60 -5.10 6.16 7.36
CA SER A 60 -5.01 6.19 8.82
C SER A 60 -3.64 5.68 9.28
N CYS A 61 -3.15 4.60 8.66
CA CYS A 61 -1.86 4.01 8.98
C CYS A 61 -0.65 4.87 8.54
N GLN A 62 -0.83 5.74 7.54
CA GLN A 62 0.25 6.61 7.06
C GLN A 62 0.34 7.92 7.85
N LYS A 63 -0.78 8.46 8.35
CA LYS A 63 -0.83 9.71 9.13
C LYS A 63 -0.08 9.63 10.46
N GLU A 64 -0.10 8.48 11.12
CA GLU A 64 0.60 8.26 12.41
C GLU A 64 2.13 8.26 12.29
N ARG A 65 2.68 8.02 11.09
CA ARG A 65 4.13 7.96 10.85
C ARG A 65 4.77 9.27 10.38
N LEU A 66 3.97 10.28 10.05
CA LEU A 66 4.44 11.61 9.62
C LEU A 66 4.60 12.63 10.76
N HIS A 67 4.23 12.28 11.99
CA HIS A 67 4.31 13.16 13.17
C HIS A 67 5.64 13.02 13.95
N THR A 68 6.78 12.85 13.26
CA THR A 68 8.11 12.93 13.90
C THR A 68 8.84 14.18 13.45
#